data_AF-K5VQP7-F1
#
_entry.id   AF-K5VQP7-F1
#
_cell.length_a   1.000
_cell.length_b   1.000
_cell.length_c   1.000
_cell.angle_alpha   90.00
_cell.angle_beta   90.00
_cell.angle_gamma   90.00
#
_symmetry.space_group_name_H-M   'P 1'
#
loop_
_entity.id
_entity.type
_entity.pdbx_description
1 polymer ?
#
loop_
_entity_poly.entity_id
_entity_poly.type
_entity_poly.pdbx_seq_one_letter_code
_entity_poly.pdbx_strand_id
1 'polypeptide(L)'
;MPPYPDEQLPTETLSMQEFVELAKEMLTGRLTVPDFVRLVLAGRKKTAAGERRLNINVFKDCVSPADIDNIAVTRDFDSIIGITTNIPLRTSLAVYPAANFRDSLLKSNHLKKTIRLAHWDHLRQIDLHRIPNVCLGTAGHRQKTMIFFPHMYKPEGVPRVSKEEMALLYDSCIRPTVVAVEPKSIAHWPVNYEACLMSMRDMRKQFHFTTRNIPHRKLHDFATTLRTNLNNHPVFRDSFFVHELRGIKGRTIHSAANPQDCDDAFDDAFATFETGQMLQTPMSQWYIDVGVEIHAPGLALQWRTDSHQKVLEYALPTPSVEEISQTIEGRHFKKDVCSLLYDLSGFRVEVPTLGADDHVKYVNVYTTDKCATYQIHPGQFRRHRAQDLLPHRLKSFLSDVESLGVLYDTCAGHEAEVKQEGSARLELRAAVFPGSPTSHMLRDVTQELIESSIVGFDPIDWW
;
A
#
# COMPACT_ATOMS: atom_id res chain seq x y z
N MET A 1 -12.51 -27.41 36.76
CA MET A 1 -12.71 -26.32 35.78
C MET A 1 -11.61 -26.44 34.73
N PRO A 2 -11.90 -26.27 33.43
CA PRO A 2 -10.81 -26.13 32.46
C PRO A 2 -9.96 -24.91 32.87
N PRO A 3 -8.63 -25.01 32.81
CA PRO A 3 -7.78 -23.90 33.24
C PRO A 3 -8.05 -22.66 32.38
N TYR A 4 -8.20 -21.50 33.03
CA TYR A 4 -8.44 -20.24 32.34
C TYR A 4 -7.24 -19.86 31.45
N PRO A 5 -7.46 -19.15 30.32
CA PRO A 5 -6.37 -18.69 29.46
C PRO A 5 -5.35 -17.82 30.20
N ASP A 6 -5.78 -17.12 31.24
CA ASP A 6 -4.98 -16.15 32.02
C ASP A 6 -4.40 -16.74 33.32
N GLU A 7 -4.46 -18.06 33.49
CA GLU A 7 -3.87 -18.72 34.64
C GLU A 7 -2.35 -18.48 34.69
N GLN A 8 -1.87 -18.04 35.84
CA GLN A 8 -0.43 -17.88 36.11
C GLN A 8 0.21 -19.26 36.24
N LEU A 9 1.07 -19.60 35.29
CA LEU A 9 1.84 -20.83 35.28
C LEU A 9 3.34 -20.52 35.36
N PRO A 10 4.17 -21.44 35.88
CA PRO A 10 5.61 -21.34 35.73
C PRO A 10 5.98 -21.17 34.26
N THR A 11 6.78 -20.14 33.98
CA THR A 11 7.19 -19.81 32.61
C THR A 11 8.45 -20.58 32.23
N GLU A 12 8.57 -20.93 30.96
CA GLU A 12 9.74 -21.46 30.30
C GLU A 12 9.96 -20.61 29.04
N THR A 13 11.19 -20.18 28.79
CA THR A 13 11.52 -19.34 27.65
C THR A 13 12.25 -20.17 26.61
N LEU A 14 11.72 -20.16 25.39
CA LEU A 14 12.32 -20.81 24.23
C LEU A 14 12.75 -19.77 23.21
N SER A 15 13.74 -20.07 22.37
CA SER A 15 13.94 -19.37 21.11
C SER A 15 12.85 -19.74 20.10
N MET A 16 12.85 -19.06 18.96
CA MET A 16 11.96 -19.41 17.85
C MET A 16 12.27 -20.81 17.32
N GLN A 17 13.55 -21.14 17.12
CA GLN A 17 13.99 -22.45 16.65
C GLN A 17 13.58 -23.56 17.64
N GLU A 18 13.87 -23.40 18.94
CA GLU A 18 13.49 -24.37 19.97
C GLU A 18 11.96 -24.59 20.02
N PHE A 19 11.17 -23.53 19.79
CA PHE A 19 9.72 -23.63 19.72
C PHE A 19 9.25 -24.40 18.47
N VAL A 20 9.85 -24.14 17.30
CA VAL A 20 9.54 -24.82 16.03
C VAL A 20 9.91 -26.31 16.13
N GLU A 21 11.08 -26.63 16.66
CA GLU A 21 11.53 -28.01 16.90
C GLU A 21 10.57 -28.74 17.83
N LEU A 22 10.20 -28.13 18.96
CA LEU A 22 9.23 -28.70 19.89
C LEU A 22 7.86 -28.92 19.24
N ALA A 23 7.39 -27.99 18.40
CA ALA A 23 6.14 -28.13 17.67
C ALA A 23 6.20 -29.29 16.65
N LYS A 24 7.30 -29.43 15.92
CA LYS A 24 7.56 -30.53 14.97
C LYS A 24 7.63 -31.88 15.69
N GLU A 25 8.32 -31.97 16.83
CA GLU A 25 8.35 -33.17 17.67
C GLU A 25 6.96 -33.56 18.18
N MET A 26 6.14 -32.58 18.59
CA MET A 26 4.78 -32.85 19.07
C MET A 26 3.86 -33.35 17.96
N LEU A 27 4.03 -32.87 16.72
CA LEU A 27 3.26 -33.35 15.55
C LEU A 27 3.67 -34.74 15.09
N THR A 28 4.97 -35.06 15.13
CA THR A 28 5.52 -36.35 14.66
C THR A 28 5.53 -37.44 15.74
N GLY A 29 5.37 -37.05 17.01
CA GLY A 29 5.41 -37.94 18.18
C GLY A 29 4.07 -38.56 18.59
N ARG A 30 3.97 -38.94 19.87
CA ARG A 30 2.83 -39.67 20.47
C ARG A 30 1.72 -38.77 21.03
N LEU A 31 1.80 -37.46 20.85
CA LEU A 31 0.89 -36.50 21.49
C LEU A 31 -0.37 -36.23 20.66
N THR A 32 -1.45 -35.84 21.33
CA THR A 32 -2.75 -35.65 20.69
C THR A 32 -2.85 -34.28 20.02
N VAL A 33 -3.63 -34.16 18.93
CA VAL A 33 -3.92 -32.85 18.27
C VAL A 33 -4.28 -31.73 19.27
N PRO A 34 -5.08 -31.98 20.33
CA PRO A 34 -5.31 -31.00 21.40
C PRO A 34 -4.07 -30.46 22.10
N ASP A 35 -3.04 -31.28 22.32
CA ASP A 35 -1.81 -30.84 22.99
C ASP A 35 -0.98 -29.96 22.06
N PHE A 36 -0.90 -30.29 20.77
CA PHE A 36 -0.29 -29.42 19.76
C PHE A 36 -1.00 -28.07 19.70
N VAL A 37 -2.34 -28.06 19.62
CA VAL A 37 -3.14 -26.82 19.60
C VAL A 37 -2.91 -25.96 20.85
N ARG A 38 -2.82 -26.58 22.03
CA ARG A 38 -2.49 -25.88 23.29
C ARG A 38 -1.09 -25.30 23.30
N LEU A 39 -0.12 -26.01 22.72
CA LEU A 39 1.23 -25.51 22.54
C LEU A 39 1.23 -24.28 21.62
N VAL A 40 0.75 -24.43 20.38
CA VAL A 40 0.95 -23.39 19.34
C VAL A 40 0.01 -22.19 19.48
N LEU A 41 -1.21 -22.37 19.98
CA LEU A 41 -2.18 -21.26 20.11
C LEU A 41 -2.21 -20.64 21.51
N ALA A 42 -1.79 -21.36 22.55
CA ALA A 42 -1.86 -20.89 23.94
C ALA A 42 -0.51 -20.88 24.66
N GLY A 43 0.56 -21.36 24.03
CA GLY A 43 1.89 -21.46 24.65
C GLY A 43 1.87 -22.37 25.87
N ARG A 44 1.10 -23.47 25.90
CA ARG A 44 0.99 -24.35 27.07
C ARG A 44 1.60 -25.72 26.79
N LYS A 45 2.51 -26.14 27.67
CA LYS A 45 3.18 -27.46 27.61
C LYS A 45 2.95 -28.22 28.90
N LYS A 46 2.51 -29.48 28.79
CA LYS A 46 2.46 -30.39 29.94
C LYS A 46 3.82 -31.01 30.17
N THR A 47 4.29 -30.98 31.41
CA THR A 47 5.53 -31.61 31.86
C THR A 47 5.26 -32.55 33.04
N ALA A 48 6.24 -33.36 33.42
CA ALA A 48 6.14 -34.19 34.63
C ALA A 48 5.94 -33.35 35.91
N ALA A 49 6.42 -32.09 35.92
CA ALA A 49 6.29 -31.15 37.03
C ALA A 49 4.97 -30.33 36.99
N GLY A 50 4.09 -30.59 36.02
CA GLY A 50 2.86 -29.82 35.79
C GLY A 50 2.85 -29.06 34.47
N GLU A 51 1.85 -28.22 34.29
CA GLU A 51 1.71 -27.40 33.08
C GLU A 51 2.54 -26.11 33.19
N ARG A 52 3.17 -25.73 32.07
CA ARG A 52 4.01 -24.53 31.97
C ARG A 52 3.54 -23.62 30.85
N ARG A 53 3.81 -22.33 31.00
CA ARG A 53 3.66 -21.32 29.94
C ARG A 53 4.97 -21.19 29.18
N LEU A 54 4.89 -21.21 27.85
CA LEU A 54 6.00 -20.94 26.97
C LEU A 54 5.97 -19.48 26.54
N ASN A 55 7.10 -18.81 26.71
CA ASN A 55 7.37 -17.51 26.12
C ASN A 55 8.43 -17.71 25.03
N ILE A 56 8.21 -17.11 23.86
CA ILE A 56 9.19 -17.12 22.79
C ILE A 56 10.04 -15.85 22.93
N ASN A 57 11.34 -16.00 23.17
CA ASN A 57 12.31 -14.94 23.05
C ASN A 57 12.93 -15.00 21.65
N VAL A 58 12.40 -14.18 20.75
CA VAL A 58 12.85 -14.11 19.35
C VAL A 58 14.31 -13.67 19.20
N PHE A 59 14.89 -13.02 20.22
CA PHE A 59 16.27 -12.52 20.19
C PHE A 59 17.31 -13.55 20.65
N LYS A 60 16.89 -14.71 21.17
CA LYS A 60 17.81 -15.70 21.73
C LYS A 60 18.72 -16.32 20.65
N ASP A 61 18.13 -16.70 19.52
CA ASP A 61 18.82 -17.41 18.42
C ASP A 61 18.67 -16.69 17.06
N CYS A 62 18.25 -15.41 17.06
CA CYS A 62 18.22 -14.65 15.81
C CYS A 62 19.64 -14.33 15.33
N VAL A 63 19.81 -14.20 14.02
CA VAL A 63 21.03 -13.66 13.44
C VAL A 63 21.06 -12.15 13.67
N SER A 64 22.05 -11.68 14.43
CA SER A 64 22.29 -10.26 14.63
C SER A 64 22.77 -9.63 13.32
N PRO A 65 22.31 -8.42 12.95
CA PRO A 65 22.83 -7.77 11.76
C PRO A 65 24.33 -7.45 11.81
N ALA A 66 24.93 -7.40 13.01
CA ALA A 66 26.37 -7.26 13.17
C ALA A 66 27.16 -8.49 12.65
N ASP A 67 26.49 -9.65 12.57
CA ASP A 67 27.05 -10.91 12.08
C ASP A 67 26.68 -11.18 10.61
N ILE A 68 26.05 -10.23 9.92
CA ILE A 68 25.65 -10.38 8.51
C ILE A 68 26.67 -9.69 7.61
N ASP A 69 27.50 -10.50 6.95
CA ASP A 69 28.60 -10.00 6.10
C ASP A 69 28.13 -9.23 4.85
N ASN A 70 26.93 -9.54 4.33
CA ASN A 70 26.45 -9.07 3.03
C ASN A 70 25.06 -8.42 3.10
N ILE A 71 24.91 -7.34 3.88
CA ILE A 71 23.68 -6.55 3.88
C ILE A 71 23.65 -5.64 2.64
N ALA A 72 22.65 -5.84 1.79
CA ALA A 72 22.36 -4.96 0.67
C ALA A 72 21.28 -3.95 1.07
N VAL A 73 21.57 -2.66 0.89
CA VAL A 73 20.61 -1.57 1.06
C VAL A 73 20.33 -0.95 -0.30
N THR A 74 19.08 -1.01 -0.72
CA THR A 74 18.63 -0.40 -1.98
C THR A 74 17.55 0.64 -1.72
N ARG A 75 17.50 1.66 -2.56
CA ARG A 75 16.50 2.72 -2.51
C ARG A 75 15.70 2.73 -3.80
N ASP A 76 14.43 3.08 -3.72
CA ASP A 76 13.55 3.17 -4.88
C ASP A 76 12.44 4.21 -4.71
N PHE A 77 11.79 4.53 -5.83
CA PHE A 77 10.53 5.26 -5.85
C PHE A 77 9.41 4.31 -6.29
N ASP A 78 8.43 4.06 -5.42
CA ASP A 78 7.41 3.03 -5.68
C ASP A 78 6.17 3.57 -6.43
N SER A 79 5.69 4.74 -6.01
CA SER A 79 4.48 5.34 -6.56
C SER A 79 4.49 6.86 -6.54
N ILE A 80 3.78 7.48 -7.49
CA ILE A 80 3.58 8.92 -7.60
C ILE A 80 2.09 9.23 -7.58
N ILE A 81 1.70 10.25 -6.80
CA ILE A 81 0.33 10.77 -6.75
C ILE A 81 0.34 12.28 -6.96
N GLY A 82 -0.33 12.75 -8.01
CA GLY A 82 -0.50 14.18 -8.30
C GLY A 82 -1.95 14.60 -8.18
N ILE A 83 -2.23 15.70 -7.46
CA ILE A 83 -3.54 16.34 -7.37
C ILE A 83 -3.45 17.66 -8.15
N THR A 84 -4.24 17.81 -9.21
CA THR A 84 -4.06 18.91 -10.17
C THR A 84 -5.40 19.42 -10.70
N THR A 85 -5.33 20.51 -11.47
CA THR A 85 -6.45 21.06 -12.25
C THR A 85 -6.21 20.96 -13.77
N ASN A 86 -5.16 20.23 -14.18
CA ASN A 86 -4.78 19.95 -15.56
C ASN A 86 -4.43 18.45 -15.71
N ILE A 87 -3.99 18.03 -16.90
CA ILE A 87 -3.52 16.66 -17.17
C ILE A 87 -2.09 16.75 -17.72
N PRO A 88 -1.05 16.80 -16.86
CA PRO A 88 0.32 17.08 -17.26
C PRO A 88 1.06 15.80 -17.66
N LEU A 89 0.54 15.08 -18.67
CA LEU A 89 1.15 13.83 -19.16
C LEU A 89 1.95 14.08 -20.44
N ARG A 90 3.13 13.46 -20.55
CA ARG A 90 3.97 13.47 -21.76
C ARG A 90 3.51 12.49 -22.84
N THR A 91 2.54 11.63 -22.52
CA THR A 91 2.01 10.61 -23.43
C THR A 91 0.51 10.78 -23.62
N SER A 92 -0.05 10.08 -24.61
CA SER A 92 -1.48 10.14 -24.90
C SER A 92 -2.30 9.51 -23.76
N LEU A 93 -3.48 10.07 -23.48
CA LEU A 93 -4.41 9.55 -22.48
C LEU A 93 -5.46 8.68 -23.17
N ALA A 94 -5.56 7.41 -22.79
CA ALA A 94 -6.62 6.51 -23.19
C ALA A 94 -7.84 6.74 -22.30
N VAL A 95 -8.77 7.58 -22.76
CA VAL A 95 -9.97 7.99 -22.03
C VAL A 95 -11.06 6.93 -22.14
N TYR A 96 -11.74 6.64 -21.04
CA TYR A 96 -12.91 5.76 -20.98
C TYR A 96 -14.19 6.55 -21.31
N PRO A 97 -14.93 6.23 -22.38
CA PRO A 97 -16.26 6.77 -22.60
C PRO A 97 -17.27 6.34 -21.52
N ALA A 98 -17.09 5.14 -20.96
CA ALA A 98 -17.73 4.72 -19.72
C ALA A 98 -16.69 4.07 -18.82
N ALA A 99 -16.53 4.60 -17.61
CA ALA A 99 -15.51 4.14 -16.68
C ALA A 99 -15.98 2.92 -15.87
N ASN A 100 -15.01 2.09 -15.48
CA ASN A 100 -15.23 1.00 -14.55
C ASN A 100 -15.09 1.49 -13.11
N PHE A 101 -16.12 1.30 -12.29
CA PHE A 101 -16.09 1.68 -10.87
C PHE A 101 -14.99 0.96 -10.06
N ARG A 102 -14.50 -0.18 -10.53
CA ARG A 102 -13.38 -0.89 -9.89
C ARG A 102 -12.07 -0.10 -9.98
N ASP A 103 -11.96 0.83 -10.92
CA ASP A 103 -10.78 1.66 -11.12
C ASP A 103 -10.81 3.00 -10.37
N SER A 104 -11.91 3.30 -9.66
CA SER A 104 -12.01 4.44 -8.74
C SER A 104 -11.17 4.23 -7.48
N LEU A 105 -10.78 5.34 -6.85
CA LEU A 105 -10.11 5.32 -5.55
C LEU A 105 -11.12 5.01 -4.44
N LEU A 106 -11.06 3.78 -3.91
CA LEU A 106 -11.97 3.28 -2.87
C LEU A 106 -11.33 3.15 -1.49
N LYS A 107 -9.99 3.17 -1.42
CA LYS A 107 -9.22 3.02 -0.18
C LYS A 107 -8.38 4.26 0.05
N SER A 108 -8.12 4.55 1.33
CA SER A 108 -7.25 5.66 1.70
C SER A 108 -5.88 5.51 1.07
N ASN A 109 -5.39 6.61 0.50
CA ASN A 109 -4.00 6.84 0.17
C ASN A 109 -3.39 7.89 1.11
N HIS A 110 -3.97 8.09 2.30
CA HIS A 110 -3.48 9.03 3.33
C HIS A 110 -3.36 10.50 2.87
N LEU A 111 -3.96 10.84 1.72
CA LEU A 111 -3.98 12.19 1.18
C LEU A 111 -5.37 12.79 1.34
N LYS A 112 -5.40 14.10 1.64
CA LYS A 112 -6.61 14.88 1.87
C LYS A 112 -6.67 16.05 0.89
N LYS A 113 -7.90 16.42 0.51
CA LYS A 113 -8.17 17.65 -0.24
C LYS A 113 -9.04 18.58 0.58
N THR A 114 -8.65 19.85 0.62
CA THR A 114 -9.51 20.91 1.13
C THR A 114 -10.61 21.20 0.11
N ILE A 115 -11.87 21.01 0.52
CA ILE A 115 -13.04 21.30 -0.33
C ILE A 115 -13.98 22.29 0.38
N ARG A 116 -14.81 22.98 -0.42
CA ARG A 116 -15.88 23.86 0.04
C ARG A 116 -17.21 23.34 -0.46
N LEU A 117 -18.20 23.23 0.41
CA LEU A 117 -19.59 22.98 0.04
C LEU A 117 -20.44 24.17 0.45
N ALA A 118 -21.52 24.43 -0.31
CA ALA A 118 -22.37 25.60 -0.09
C ALA A 118 -23.01 25.65 1.31
N HIS A 119 -23.22 24.48 1.92
CA HIS A 119 -23.81 24.34 3.26
C HIS A 119 -22.77 24.33 4.40
N TRP A 120 -21.49 24.59 4.11
CA TRP A 120 -20.44 24.69 5.13
C TRP A 120 -20.00 26.14 5.33
N ASP A 121 -19.86 26.53 6.60
CA ASP A 121 -19.35 27.84 6.98
C ASP A 121 -17.82 27.98 6.75
N HIS A 122 -17.11 26.85 6.68
CA HIS A 122 -15.66 26.80 6.53
C HIS A 122 -15.21 25.67 5.59
N LEU A 123 -14.00 25.81 5.06
CA LEU A 123 -13.32 24.78 4.29
C LEU A 123 -13.03 23.55 5.16
N ARG A 124 -13.17 22.34 4.60
CA ARG A 124 -12.81 21.10 5.33
C ARG A 124 -11.86 20.24 4.52
N GLN A 125 -10.95 19.56 5.22
CA GLN A 125 -10.08 18.55 4.64
C GLN A 125 -10.75 17.19 4.65
N ILE A 126 -10.92 16.61 3.47
CA ILE A 126 -11.56 15.32 3.26
C ILE A 126 -10.55 14.36 2.64
N ASP A 127 -10.49 13.12 3.15
CA ASP A 127 -9.68 12.06 2.54
C ASP A 127 -10.12 11.84 1.09
N LEU A 128 -9.17 11.76 0.16
CA LEU A 128 -9.48 11.66 -1.27
C LEU A 128 -10.46 10.52 -1.57
N HIS A 129 -10.21 9.33 -1.01
CA HIS A 129 -11.05 8.15 -1.24
C HIS A 129 -12.51 8.30 -0.79
N ARG A 130 -12.85 9.32 0.01
CA ARG A 130 -14.22 9.62 0.43
C ARG A 130 -14.92 10.63 -0.48
N ILE A 131 -14.21 11.28 -1.38
CA ILE A 131 -14.79 12.15 -2.41
C ILE A 131 -15.18 11.27 -3.61
N PRO A 132 -16.43 11.34 -4.10
CA PRO A 132 -16.84 10.60 -5.29
C PRO A 132 -15.90 10.87 -6.47
N ASN A 133 -15.45 9.79 -7.13
CA ASN A 133 -14.46 9.88 -8.18
C ASN A 133 -14.64 8.77 -9.22
N VAL A 134 -14.12 9.05 -10.42
CA VAL A 134 -14.21 8.17 -11.59
C VAL A 134 -12.86 8.15 -12.30
N CYS A 135 -12.40 6.96 -12.69
CA CYS A 135 -11.24 6.84 -13.57
C CYS A 135 -11.59 7.36 -14.97
N LEU A 136 -11.03 8.52 -15.33
CA LEU A 136 -11.21 9.14 -16.63
C LEU A 136 -10.45 8.36 -17.71
N GLY A 137 -9.24 7.91 -17.40
CA GLY A 137 -8.40 7.24 -18.39
C GLY A 137 -7.08 6.75 -17.83
N THR A 138 -6.37 6.02 -18.66
CA THR A 138 -5.03 5.48 -18.37
C THR A 138 -4.02 5.97 -19.39
N ALA A 139 -2.76 6.03 -19.00
CA ALA A 139 -1.67 6.40 -19.89
C ALA A 139 -0.47 5.47 -19.67
N GLY A 140 0.24 5.12 -20.74
CA GLY A 140 1.39 4.21 -20.66
C GLY A 140 1.11 2.94 -19.83
N HIS A 141 2.10 2.53 -19.04
CA HIS A 141 1.98 1.40 -18.12
C HIS A 141 1.65 1.91 -16.71
N ARG A 142 0.53 1.46 -16.12
CA ARG A 142 0.13 1.72 -14.72
C ARG A 142 -0.11 3.20 -14.31
N GLN A 143 -0.24 4.15 -15.26
CA GLN A 143 -0.74 5.50 -14.94
C GLN A 143 -2.27 5.56 -15.07
N LYS A 144 -2.93 6.11 -14.04
CA LYS A 144 -4.37 6.38 -14.00
C LYS A 144 -4.62 7.85 -13.75
N THR A 145 -5.52 8.46 -14.52
CA THR A 145 -6.07 9.79 -14.24
C THR A 145 -7.53 9.65 -13.85
N MET A 146 -7.87 10.17 -12.66
CA MET A 146 -9.22 10.16 -12.09
C MET A 146 -9.76 11.58 -11.97
N ILE A 147 -11.07 11.75 -12.12
CA ILE A 147 -11.78 13.00 -11.80
C ILE A 147 -12.46 12.83 -10.45
N PHE A 148 -12.30 13.82 -9.58
CA PHE A 148 -12.93 13.89 -8.27
C PHE A 148 -14.00 14.98 -8.25
N PHE A 149 -15.14 14.71 -7.62
CA PHE A 149 -16.33 15.55 -7.62
C PHE A 149 -16.68 16.05 -6.20
N PRO A 150 -16.13 17.19 -5.75
CA PRO A 150 -16.35 17.70 -4.39
C PRO A 150 -17.83 17.86 -4.01
N HIS A 151 -18.65 18.44 -4.90
CA HIS A 151 -20.06 18.74 -4.62
C HIS A 151 -20.95 17.50 -4.49
N MET A 152 -20.43 16.31 -4.81
CA MET A 152 -21.10 15.03 -4.58
C MET A 152 -20.76 14.40 -3.23
N TYR A 153 -19.81 14.98 -2.47
CA TYR A 153 -19.38 14.46 -1.17
C TYR A 153 -20.54 14.42 -0.17
N LYS A 154 -20.67 13.28 0.52
CA LYS A 154 -21.63 13.07 1.61
C LYS A 154 -20.87 12.47 2.80
N PRO A 155 -20.90 13.08 4.00
CA PRO A 155 -20.12 12.62 5.15
C PRO A 155 -20.28 11.13 5.48
N GLU A 156 -21.50 10.61 5.42
CA GLU A 156 -21.80 9.21 5.75
C GLU A 156 -22.14 8.37 4.50
N GLY A 157 -21.94 8.93 3.31
CA GLY A 157 -22.27 8.27 2.05
C GLY A 157 -21.13 7.42 1.50
N VAL A 158 -21.48 6.38 0.75
CA VAL A 158 -20.50 5.71 -0.12
C VAL A 158 -20.13 6.68 -1.25
N PRO A 159 -18.84 6.90 -1.53
CA PRO A 159 -18.38 7.81 -2.58
C PRO A 159 -18.67 7.22 -3.97
N ARG A 160 -19.93 7.30 -4.41
CA ARG A 160 -20.40 6.72 -5.67
C ARG A 160 -20.90 7.82 -6.60
N VAL A 161 -20.62 7.61 -7.87
CA VAL A 161 -21.26 8.32 -8.98
C VAL A 161 -22.35 7.40 -9.53
N SER A 162 -23.58 7.87 -9.58
CA SER A 162 -24.73 7.13 -10.10
C SER A 162 -24.63 6.92 -11.62
N LYS A 163 -25.49 6.05 -12.17
CA LYS A 163 -25.53 5.82 -13.62
C LYS A 163 -25.98 7.09 -14.35
N GLU A 164 -26.91 7.82 -13.76
CA GLU A 164 -27.48 9.06 -14.28
C GLU A 164 -26.41 10.16 -14.32
N GLU A 165 -25.59 10.27 -13.26
CA GLU A 165 -24.45 11.20 -13.23
C GLU A 165 -23.35 10.77 -14.21
N MET A 166 -23.10 9.47 -14.39
CA MET A 166 -22.16 8.98 -15.41
C MET A 166 -22.64 9.30 -16.83
N ALA A 167 -23.94 9.20 -17.10
CA ALA A 167 -24.53 9.59 -18.38
C ALA A 167 -24.35 11.10 -18.60
N LEU A 168 -24.67 11.92 -17.60
CA LEU A 168 -24.48 13.37 -17.65
C LEU A 168 -23.01 13.75 -17.89
N LEU A 169 -22.08 13.10 -17.17
CA LEU A 169 -20.64 13.31 -17.32
C LEU A 169 -20.19 13.03 -18.75
N TYR A 170 -20.64 11.93 -19.35
CA TYR A 170 -20.25 11.61 -20.72
C TYR A 170 -20.91 12.53 -21.75
N ASP A 171 -22.24 12.64 -21.70
CA ASP A 171 -23.04 13.31 -22.73
C ASP A 171 -22.85 14.84 -22.72
N SER A 172 -22.68 15.44 -21.54
CA SER A 172 -22.58 16.90 -21.39
C SER A 172 -21.16 17.41 -21.12
N CYS A 173 -20.23 16.56 -20.68
CA CYS A 173 -18.86 17.00 -20.39
C CYS A 173 -17.82 16.35 -21.31
N ILE A 174 -17.65 15.02 -21.28
CA ILE A 174 -16.56 14.35 -21.98
C ILE A 174 -16.74 14.44 -23.50
N ARG A 175 -17.89 14.03 -24.03
CA ARG A 175 -18.12 13.99 -25.47
C ARG A 175 -18.07 15.39 -26.11
N PRO A 176 -18.69 16.44 -25.55
CA PRO A 176 -18.54 17.81 -26.06
C PRO A 176 -17.09 18.31 -26.01
N THR A 177 -16.30 17.91 -25.01
CA THR A 177 -14.87 18.21 -24.96
C THR A 177 -14.13 17.62 -26.15
N VAL A 178 -14.41 16.36 -26.50
CA VAL A 178 -13.82 15.70 -27.68
C VAL A 178 -14.20 16.42 -28.96
N VAL A 179 -15.48 16.81 -29.12
CA VAL A 179 -15.94 17.59 -30.29
C VAL A 179 -15.15 18.90 -30.44
N ALA A 180 -14.91 19.60 -29.34
CA ALA A 180 -14.21 20.87 -29.36
C ALA A 180 -12.70 20.73 -29.66
N VAL A 181 -12.04 19.71 -29.10
CA VAL A 181 -10.58 19.59 -29.11
C VAL A 181 -10.05 18.70 -30.23
N GLU A 182 -10.77 17.63 -30.57
CA GLU A 182 -10.41 16.65 -31.59
C GLU A 182 -11.65 16.22 -32.42
N PRO A 183 -12.27 17.16 -33.18
CA PRO A 183 -13.52 16.92 -33.89
C PRO A 183 -13.43 15.77 -34.89
N LYS A 184 -12.24 15.53 -35.47
CA LYS A 184 -12.02 14.44 -36.43
C LYS A 184 -12.14 13.06 -35.78
N SER A 185 -11.86 12.94 -34.48
CA SER A 185 -11.96 11.66 -33.77
C SER A 185 -13.39 11.28 -33.40
N ILE A 186 -14.35 12.21 -33.44
CA ILE A 186 -15.70 11.99 -32.89
C ILE A 186 -16.44 10.81 -33.52
N ALA A 187 -16.12 10.47 -34.77
CA ALA A 187 -16.66 9.30 -35.47
C ALA A 187 -16.35 7.97 -34.76
N HIS A 188 -15.31 7.94 -33.93
CA HIS A 188 -14.93 6.76 -33.16
C HIS A 188 -15.49 6.76 -31.73
N TRP A 189 -16.16 7.83 -31.31
CA TRP A 189 -16.75 7.95 -29.97
C TRP A 189 -18.24 7.61 -29.99
N PRO A 190 -18.75 6.88 -28.98
CA PRO A 190 -20.19 6.63 -28.86
C PRO A 190 -21.03 7.92 -28.91
N VAL A 191 -22.19 7.86 -29.54
CA VAL A 191 -23.08 9.04 -29.68
C VAL A 191 -23.59 9.55 -28.33
N ASN A 192 -23.82 8.64 -27.38
CA ASN A 192 -24.20 8.94 -26.00
C ASN A 192 -23.76 7.80 -25.05
N TYR A 193 -23.96 7.99 -23.75
CA TYR A 193 -23.56 7.03 -22.73
C TYR A 193 -24.30 5.69 -22.83
N GLU A 194 -25.57 5.70 -23.22
CA GLU A 194 -26.35 4.48 -23.38
C GLU A 194 -25.83 3.61 -24.52
N ALA A 195 -25.56 4.21 -25.69
CA ALA A 195 -24.94 3.53 -26.83
C ALA A 195 -23.57 2.96 -26.48
N CYS A 196 -22.79 3.68 -25.65
CA CYS A 196 -21.54 3.19 -25.10
C CYS A 196 -21.76 1.89 -24.30
N LEU A 197 -22.67 1.89 -23.33
CA LEU A 197 -22.98 0.70 -22.52
C LEU A 197 -23.50 -0.48 -23.34
N MET A 198 -24.28 -0.23 -24.39
CA MET A 198 -24.76 -1.27 -25.31
C MET A 198 -23.59 -1.95 -26.02
N SER A 199 -22.63 -1.15 -26.51
CA SER A 199 -21.45 -1.66 -27.22
C SER A 199 -20.45 -2.42 -26.35
N MET A 200 -20.47 -2.20 -25.03
CA MET A 200 -19.54 -2.81 -24.08
C MET A 200 -19.97 -4.19 -23.59
N ARG A 201 -21.19 -4.64 -23.88
CA ARG A 201 -21.70 -5.92 -23.37
C ARG A 201 -21.48 -7.06 -24.37
N ASP A 202 -20.90 -8.16 -23.90
CA ASP A 202 -20.85 -9.39 -24.69
C ASP A 202 -22.15 -10.21 -24.60
N MET A 203 -22.21 -11.34 -25.31
CA MET A 203 -23.36 -12.26 -25.29
C MET A 203 -23.69 -12.81 -23.89
N ARG A 204 -22.72 -12.79 -22.97
CA ARG A 204 -22.87 -13.22 -21.56
C ARG A 204 -23.16 -12.05 -20.62
N LYS A 205 -23.44 -10.86 -21.17
CA LYS A 205 -23.68 -9.61 -20.45
C LYS A 205 -22.49 -9.15 -19.60
N GLN A 206 -21.27 -9.62 -19.89
CA GLN A 206 -20.05 -9.11 -19.28
C GLN A 206 -19.65 -7.80 -19.93
N PHE A 207 -19.12 -6.88 -19.13
CA PHE A 207 -18.66 -5.57 -19.60
C PHE A 207 -17.20 -5.64 -20.06
N HIS A 208 -16.97 -5.17 -21.28
CA HIS A 208 -15.66 -4.95 -21.89
C HIS A 208 -15.47 -3.45 -22.10
N PHE A 209 -14.76 -2.82 -21.17
CA PHE A 209 -14.54 -1.37 -21.19
C PHE A 209 -13.50 -1.02 -22.26
N THR A 210 -13.90 -0.17 -23.21
CA THR A 210 -13.04 0.32 -24.28
C THR A 210 -12.56 1.74 -24.00
N THR A 211 -11.41 2.11 -24.58
CA THR A 211 -10.82 3.45 -24.46
C THR A 211 -10.69 4.12 -25.82
N ARG A 212 -10.51 5.44 -25.79
CA ARG A 212 -10.21 6.29 -26.95
C ARG A 212 -9.09 7.26 -26.59
N ASN A 213 -8.10 7.39 -27.47
CA ASN A 213 -6.91 8.17 -27.18
C ASN A 213 -7.13 9.66 -27.44
N ILE A 214 -6.71 10.48 -26.49
CA ILE A 214 -6.46 11.90 -26.67
C ILE A 214 -4.94 12.10 -26.78
N PRO A 215 -4.43 12.64 -27.91
CA PRO A 215 -2.99 12.86 -28.09
C PRO A 215 -2.40 13.78 -27.02
N HIS A 216 -1.15 13.54 -26.59
CA HIS A 216 -0.47 14.36 -25.58
C HIS A 216 -0.56 15.87 -25.86
N ARG A 217 -0.31 16.30 -27.10
CA ARG A 217 -0.37 17.71 -27.53
C ARG A 217 -1.73 18.38 -27.35
N LYS A 218 -2.80 17.60 -27.16
CA LYS A 218 -4.17 18.05 -26.98
C LYS A 218 -4.65 17.95 -25.53
N LEU A 219 -3.85 17.40 -24.62
CA LEU A 219 -4.27 17.18 -23.24
C LEU A 219 -4.51 18.47 -22.46
N HIS A 220 -3.74 19.53 -22.76
CA HIS A 220 -3.98 20.84 -22.17
C HIS A 220 -5.36 21.39 -22.55
N ASP A 221 -5.64 21.47 -23.86
CA ASP A 221 -6.92 21.94 -24.39
C ASP A 221 -8.09 21.07 -23.91
N PHE A 222 -7.89 19.75 -23.88
CA PHE A 222 -8.85 18.77 -23.38
C PHE A 222 -9.15 18.99 -21.90
N ALA A 223 -8.15 19.12 -21.04
CA ALA A 223 -8.35 19.33 -19.61
C ALA A 223 -9.07 20.65 -19.33
N THR A 224 -8.66 21.74 -20.01
CA THR A 224 -9.27 23.06 -19.88
C THR A 224 -10.73 23.05 -20.32
N THR A 225 -11.02 22.50 -21.51
CA THR A 225 -12.38 22.43 -22.05
C THR A 225 -13.28 21.52 -21.21
N LEU A 226 -12.75 20.37 -20.75
CA LEU A 226 -13.48 19.46 -19.87
C LEU A 226 -13.85 20.15 -18.56
N ARG A 227 -12.93 20.88 -17.95
CA ARG A 227 -13.21 21.63 -16.71
C ARG A 227 -14.25 22.72 -16.91
N THR A 228 -14.21 23.44 -18.03
CA THR A 228 -15.27 24.40 -18.37
C THR A 228 -16.64 23.71 -18.43
N ASN A 229 -16.73 22.58 -19.11
CA ASN A 229 -17.98 21.82 -19.19
C ASN A 229 -18.42 21.30 -17.82
N LEU A 230 -17.51 20.75 -17.01
CA LEU A 230 -17.80 20.30 -15.64
C LEU A 230 -18.33 21.44 -14.77
N ASN A 231 -17.74 22.64 -14.85
CA ASN A 231 -18.16 23.79 -14.05
C ASN A 231 -19.56 24.34 -14.41
N ASN A 232 -20.06 24.05 -15.61
CA ASN A 232 -21.43 24.38 -16.03
C ASN A 232 -22.49 23.51 -15.34
N HIS A 233 -22.09 22.39 -14.73
CA HIS A 233 -22.99 21.52 -13.98
C HIS A 233 -22.80 21.68 -12.46
N PRO A 234 -23.86 21.98 -11.69
CA PRO A 234 -23.74 22.17 -10.23
C PRO A 234 -23.08 21.00 -9.49
N VAL A 235 -23.34 19.76 -9.91
CA VAL A 235 -22.80 18.55 -9.28
C VAL A 235 -21.31 18.30 -9.59
N PHE A 236 -20.79 18.85 -10.69
CA PHE A 236 -19.41 18.64 -11.15
C PHE A 236 -18.51 19.87 -11.00
N ARG A 237 -19.03 20.97 -10.46
CA ARG A 237 -18.23 22.18 -10.22
C ARG A 237 -17.05 21.88 -9.31
N ASP A 238 -15.97 22.65 -9.46
CA ASP A 238 -14.75 22.55 -8.64
C ASP A 238 -14.08 21.16 -8.71
N SER A 239 -14.39 20.37 -9.73
CA SER A 239 -13.74 19.09 -9.98
C SER A 239 -12.24 19.26 -10.20
N PHE A 240 -11.49 18.27 -9.76
CA PHE A 240 -10.04 18.22 -9.89
C PHE A 240 -9.59 16.82 -10.36
N PHE A 241 -8.35 16.74 -10.84
CA PHE A 241 -7.77 15.48 -11.28
C PHE A 241 -6.84 14.91 -10.21
N VAL A 242 -6.82 13.58 -10.11
CA VAL A 242 -5.77 12.85 -9.41
C VAL A 242 -5.10 11.90 -10.38
N HIS A 243 -3.79 12.02 -10.49
CA HIS A 243 -2.93 11.15 -11.27
C HIS A 243 -2.25 10.17 -10.33
N GLU A 244 -2.33 8.90 -10.64
CA GLU A 244 -1.69 7.83 -9.87
C GLU A 244 -0.80 7.03 -10.82
N LEU A 245 0.49 6.93 -10.52
CA LEU A 245 1.44 6.05 -11.19
C LEU A 245 1.97 5.06 -10.16
N ARG A 246 1.74 3.76 -10.38
CA ARG A 246 2.15 2.70 -9.45
C ARG A 246 3.08 1.68 -10.09
N GLY A 247 3.84 0.98 -9.25
CA GLY A 247 4.64 -0.16 -9.65
C GLY A 247 5.77 0.26 -10.59
N ILE A 248 6.41 1.38 -10.25
CA ILE A 248 7.62 1.87 -10.91
C ILE A 248 8.89 1.48 -10.17
N LYS A 249 8.80 0.86 -8.98
CA LYS A 249 9.92 0.34 -8.17
C LYS A 249 11.02 -0.29 -9.02
N GLY A 250 10.71 -1.31 -9.83
CA GLY A 250 11.73 -2.03 -10.60
C GLY A 250 12.49 -1.20 -11.64
N ARG A 251 12.03 0.01 -11.97
CA ARG A 251 12.71 0.97 -12.86
C ARG A 251 13.53 2.00 -12.11
N THR A 252 13.31 2.14 -10.81
CA THR A 252 13.85 3.21 -9.97
C THR A 252 14.71 2.68 -8.84
N ILE A 253 15.09 1.39 -8.85
CA ILE A 253 16.04 0.82 -7.87
C ILE A 253 17.42 1.43 -8.11
N HIS A 254 18.00 2.00 -7.06
CA HIS A 254 19.33 2.63 -7.08
C HIS A 254 20.03 2.49 -5.72
N SER A 255 21.31 2.87 -5.69
CA SER A 255 22.07 2.97 -4.45
C SER A 255 21.67 4.22 -3.66
N ALA A 256 21.35 4.07 -2.37
CA ALA A 256 21.05 5.21 -1.49
C ALA A 256 22.27 6.13 -1.27
N ALA A 257 23.48 5.60 -1.47
CA ALA A 257 24.74 6.30 -1.21
C ALA A 257 25.16 7.22 -2.37
N ASN A 258 24.71 6.96 -3.60
CA ASN A 258 25.12 7.73 -4.78
C ASN A 258 24.10 8.85 -5.11
N PRO A 259 24.45 10.14 -4.92
CA PRO A 259 23.54 11.24 -5.25
C PRO A 259 23.08 11.25 -6.70
N GLN A 260 23.97 10.92 -7.66
CA GLN A 260 23.62 10.98 -9.08
C GLN A 260 22.58 9.92 -9.43
N ASP A 261 22.72 8.70 -8.92
CA ASP A 261 21.74 7.64 -9.16
C ASP A 261 20.36 8.01 -8.56
N CYS A 262 20.34 8.72 -7.43
CA CYS A 262 19.11 9.24 -6.84
C CYS A 262 18.41 10.26 -7.73
N ASP A 263 19.17 11.19 -8.32
CA ASP A 263 18.64 12.24 -9.21
C ASP A 263 18.15 11.63 -10.53
N ASP A 264 18.93 10.71 -11.13
CA ASP A 264 18.55 9.99 -12.35
C ASP A 264 17.28 9.16 -12.13
N ALA A 265 17.19 8.43 -11.01
CA ALA A 265 16.00 7.65 -10.66
C ALA A 265 14.77 8.54 -10.40
N PHE A 266 14.97 9.76 -9.87
CA PHE A 266 13.89 10.72 -9.64
C PHE A 266 13.35 11.25 -10.97
N ASP A 267 14.22 11.63 -11.90
CA ASP A 267 13.84 12.05 -13.25
C ASP A 267 13.11 10.92 -14.00
N ASP A 268 13.60 9.68 -13.88
CA ASP A 268 12.96 8.50 -14.47
C ASP A 268 11.58 8.21 -13.88
N ALA A 269 11.41 8.40 -12.56
CA ALA A 269 10.10 8.26 -11.90
C ALA A 269 9.08 9.25 -12.48
N PHE A 270 9.51 10.49 -12.75
CA PHE A 270 8.66 11.56 -13.30
C PHE A 270 8.63 11.63 -14.83
N ALA A 271 9.32 10.75 -15.55
CA ALA A 271 9.40 10.76 -17.03
C ALA A 271 8.04 10.66 -17.74
N THR A 272 6.97 10.21 -17.06
CA THR A 272 5.61 10.17 -17.61
C THR A 272 4.92 11.55 -17.60
N PHE A 273 5.41 12.49 -16.79
CA PHE A 273 4.75 13.75 -16.50
C PHE A 273 5.54 14.97 -16.98
N GLU A 274 4.83 16.04 -17.35
CA GLU A 274 5.41 17.32 -17.74
C GLU A 274 5.83 18.12 -16.49
N THR A 275 7.02 17.81 -15.94
CA THR A 275 7.58 18.39 -14.71
C THR A 275 7.52 19.92 -14.63
N GLY A 276 7.75 20.63 -15.75
CA GLY A 276 7.58 22.09 -15.82
C GLY A 276 6.16 22.55 -15.50
N GLN A 277 5.13 21.88 -16.02
CA GLN A 277 3.73 22.17 -15.70
C GLN A 277 3.35 21.69 -14.30
N MET A 278 3.90 20.56 -13.86
CA MET A 278 3.59 19.97 -12.55
C MET A 278 3.96 20.90 -11.40
N LEU A 279 5.14 21.53 -11.46
CA LEU A 279 5.73 22.24 -10.33
C LEU A 279 5.38 23.74 -10.32
N GLN A 280 4.86 24.27 -11.44
CA GLN A 280 4.53 25.68 -11.60
C GLN A 280 3.03 25.95 -11.53
N THR A 281 2.17 24.92 -11.52
CA THR A 281 0.72 25.11 -11.48
C THR A 281 0.25 25.45 -10.05
N PRO A 282 -0.38 26.62 -9.82
CA PRO A 282 -0.96 26.92 -8.52
C PRO A 282 -1.97 25.83 -8.11
N MET A 283 -1.94 25.42 -6.83
CA MET A 283 -2.80 24.37 -6.26
C MET A 283 -2.47 22.92 -6.67
N SER A 284 -1.44 22.67 -7.48
CA SER A 284 -0.96 21.30 -7.69
C SER A 284 -0.24 20.77 -6.45
N GLN A 285 -0.53 19.53 -6.07
CA GLN A 285 0.13 18.86 -4.96
C GLN A 285 0.63 17.51 -5.45
N TRP A 286 1.94 17.29 -5.36
CA TRP A 286 2.55 16.05 -5.80
C TRP A 286 3.15 15.32 -4.62
N TYR A 287 3.07 14.00 -4.66
CA TYR A 287 3.59 13.11 -3.65
C TYR A 287 4.27 11.93 -4.33
N ILE A 288 5.31 11.42 -3.69
CA ILE A 288 6.05 10.24 -4.12
C ILE A 288 6.35 9.37 -2.92
N ASP A 289 6.27 8.05 -3.11
CA ASP A 289 6.68 7.08 -2.11
C ASP A 289 8.15 6.75 -2.32
N VAL A 290 8.98 7.12 -1.33
CA VAL A 290 10.42 6.83 -1.27
C VAL A 290 10.60 5.60 -0.39
N GLY A 291 11.17 4.53 -0.93
CA GLY A 291 11.41 3.29 -0.21
C GLY A 291 12.88 3.01 -0.02
N VAL A 292 13.24 2.47 1.14
CA VAL A 292 14.50 1.74 1.34
C VAL A 292 14.19 0.29 1.69
N GLU A 293 14.92 -0.62 1.05
CA GLU A 293 14.84 -2.05 1.24
C GLU A 293 16.20 -2.59 1.68
N ILE A 294 16.19 -3.28 2.81
CA ILE A 294 17.35 -3.91 3.44
C ILE A 294 17.18 -5.40 3.23
N HIS A 295 18.19 -6.01 2.63
CA HIS A 295 18.22 -7.42 2.25
C HIS A 295 19.49 -8.07 2.78
N ALA A 296 19.35 -9.31 3.23
CA ALA A 296 20.47 -10.15 3.64
C ALA A 296 20.29 -11.54 3.02
N PRO A 297 21.24 -12.02 2.21
CA PRO A 297 21.17 -13.34 1.60
C PRO A 297 21.02 -14.45 2.65
N GLY A 298 20.16 -15.41 2.37
CA GLY A 298 19.87 -16.57 3.20
C GLY A 298 18.94 -16.31 4.39
N LEU A 299 18.44 -15.09 4.60
CA LEU A 299 17.70 -14.72 5.80
C LEU A 299 16.30 -14.17 5.50
N ALA A 300 15.40 -14.34 6.48
CA ALA A 300 14.15 -13.60 6.60
C ALA A 300 14.34 -12.48 7.63
N LEU A 301 14.46 -11.24 7.16
CA LEU A 301 14.65 -10.06 8.01
C LEU A 301 13.32 -9.56 8.61
N GLN A 302 13.36 -9.21 9.89
CA GLN A 302 12.21 -8.68 10.64
C GLN A 302 12.58 -7.41 11.40
N TRP A 303 11.61 -6.51 11.53
CA TRP A 303 11.75 -5.28 12.32
C TRP A 303 11.51 -5.55 13.80
N ARG A 304 12.37 -4.98 14.64
CA ARG A 304 12.21 -5.04 16.09
C ARG A 304 11.17 -4.04 16.56
N THR A 305 10.25 -4.46 17.43
CA THR A 305 9.24 -3.57 18.00
C THR A 305 9.87 -2.48 18.89
N ASP A 306 10.96 -2.80 19.59
CA ASP A 306 11.65 -1.88 20.51
C ASP A 306 12.47 -0.79 19.80
N SER A 307 12.61 -0.86 18.47
CA SER A 307 13.37 0.12 17.69
C SER A 307 12.51 1.15 16.95
N HIS A 308 11.18 1.07 17.05
CA HIS A 308 10.26 1.92 16.27
C HIS A 308 10.54 3.42 16.42
N GLN A 309 10.97 3.85 17.60
CA GLN A 309 11.36 5.23 17.86
C GLN A 309 12.59 5.64 17.03
N LYS A 310 13.66 4.84 17.04
CA LYS A 310 14.89 5.09 16.26
C LYS A 310 14.60 5.13 14.76
N VAL A 311 13.74 4.22 14.28
CA VAL A 311 13.34 4.19 12.87
C VAL A 311 12.57 5.46 12.49
N LEU A 312 11.71 5.98 13.39
CA LEU A 312 11.01 7.25 13.17
C LEU A 312 11.93 8.47 13.25
N GLU A 313 12.89 8.51 14.17
CA GLU A 313 13.92 9.55 14.25
C GLU A 313 14.74 9.62 12.95
N TYR A 314 15.07 8.46 12.38
CA TYR A 314 15.72 8.39 11.07
C TYR A 314 14.81 8.87 9.93
N ALA A 315 13.54 8.46 9.93
CA ALA A 315 12.57 8.83 8.90
C ALA A 315 12.15 10.32 8.93
N LEU A 316 12.18 10.92 10.13
CA LEU A 316 11.73 12.28 10.43
C LEU A 316 12.80 12.95 11.32
N PRO A 317 13.86 13.54 10.73
CA PRO A 317 14.98 14.09 11.48
C PRO A 317 14.69 15.44 12.17
N THR A 318 13.59 16.12 11.82
CA THR A 318 13.29 17.46 12.37
C THR A 318 12.60 17.43 13.75
N PRO A 319 11.58 16.58 14.00
CA PRO A 319 10.91 16.50 15.29
C PRO A 319 11.81 16.08 16.45
N SER A 320 11.45 16.47 17.68
CA SER A 320 12.14 16.02 18.88
C SER A 320 11.81 14.57 19.22
N VAL A 321 12.68 13.95 20.01
CA VAL A 321 12.50 12.58 20.54
C VAL A 321 11.17 12.46 21.31
N GLU A 322 10.81 13.49 22.07
CA GLU A 322 9.56 13.54 22.83
C GLU A 322 8.32 13.59 21.92
N GLU A 323 8.37 14.37 20.83
CA GLU A 323 7.27 14.46 19.87
C GLU A 323 7.05 13.13 19.13
N ILE A 324 8.14 12.43 18.80
CA ILE A 324 8.12 11.10 18.20
C ILE A 324 7.51 10.09 19.19
N SER A 325 7.96 10.13 20.45
CA SER A 325 7.46 9.24 21.51
C SER A 325 5.94 9.40 21.71
N GLN A 326 5.47 10.65 21.80
CA GLN A 326 4.04 10.95 21.89
C GLN A 326 3.25 10.46 20.68
N THR A 327 3.87 10.49 19.49
CA THR A 327 3.24 10.00 18.26
C THR A 327 3.08 8.48 18.27
N ILE A 328 4.08 7.74 18.76
CA ILE A 328 4.05 6.27 18.89
C ILE A 328 2.95 5.83 19.86
N GLU A 329 2.77 6.54 20.97
CA GLU A 329 1.68 6.30 21.94
C GLU A 329 0.32 6.76 21.40
N GLY A 330 0.32 7.57 20.35
CA GLY A 330 -0.85 8.19 19.76
C GLY A 330 -1.70 7.24 18.92
N ARG A 331 -2.96 7.64 18.70
CA ARG A 331 -3.94 6.86 17.91
C ARG A 331 -3.59 6.66 16.44
N HIS A 332 -2.70 7.51 15.90
CA HIS A 332 -2.31 7.52 14.49
C HIS A 332 -1.21 6.49 14.18
N PHE A 333 -0.50 6.05 15.21
CA PHE A 333 0.44 4.94 15.11
C PHE A 333 -0.31 3.61 15.14
N LYS A 334 0.04 2.72 14.21
CA LYS A 334 -0.47 1.35 14.17
C LYS A 334 0.72 0.41 14.08
N LYS A 335 0.89 -0.40 15.13
CA LYS A 335 1.82 -1.52 15.13
C LYS A 335 1.23 -2.67 14.32
N ASP A 336 2.02 -3.22 13.40
CA ASP A 336 1.65 -4.35 12.55
C ASP A 336 2.53 -5.56 12.96
N VAL A 337 2.02 -6.35 13.91
CA VAL A 337 2.72 -7.50 14.52
C VAL A 337 2.91 -8.65 13.51
N CYS A 338 4.12 -9.20 13.45
CA CYS A 338 4.47 -10.33 12.59
C CYS A 338 4.26 -11.66 13.31
N SER A 339 3.57 -12.62 12.70
CA SER A 339 3.41 -14.00 13.21
C SER A 339 2.95 -14.14 14.68
N LEU A 340 2.23 -13.14 15.22
CA LEU A 340 1.86 -13.02 16.63
C LEU A 340 3.06 -12.91 17.61
N LEU A 341 4.26 -12.66 17.11
CA LEU A 341 5.48 -12.40 17.88
C LEU A 341 5.55 -10.91 18.20
N TYR A 342 5.15 -10.51 19.41
CA TYR A 342 4.98 -9.09 19.75
C TYR A 342 6.26 -8.25 19.76
N ASP A 343 7.42 -8.90 19.84
CA ASP A 343 8.74 -8.28 19.75
C ASP A 343 9.17 -8.00 18.30
N LEU A 344 8.43 -8.55 17.33
CA LEU A 344 8.64 -8.32 15.90
C LEU A 344 7.43 -7.60 15.30
N SER A 345 7.66 -6.39 14.81
CA SER A 345 6.59 -5.67 14.12
C SER A 345 7.11 -4.59 13.22
N GLY A 346 6.41 -4.43 12.10
CA GLY A 346 6.40 -3.18 11.37
C GLY A 346 5.47 -2.17 12.04
N PHE A 347 5.34 -1.00 11.42
CA PHE A 347 4.35 -0.02 11.82
C PHE A 347 3.95 0.88 10.65
N ARG A 348 2.82 1.57 10.85
CA ARG A 348 2.38 2.64 9.97
C ARG A 348 1.90 3.82 10.77
N VAL A 349 2.21 5.02 10.30
CA VAL A 349 1.80 6.24 10.98
C VAL A 349 1.53 7.37 9.99
N GLU A 350 0.39 8.04 10.17
CA GLU A 350 0.08 9.29 9.50
C GLU A 350 0.70 10.44 10.29
N VAL A 351 1.57 11.23 9.65
CA VAL A 351 2.36 12.28 10.29
C VAL A 351 2.12 13.67 9.68
N PRO A 352 0.85 14.10 9.45
CA PRO A 352 0.58 15.33 8.71
C PRO A 352 1.12 16.60 9.39
N THR A 353 1.17 16.60 10.73
CA THR A 353 1.71 17.68 11.57
C THR A 353 3.16 17.44 11.94
N LEU A 354 3.49 16.24 12.45
CA LEU A 354 4.84 15.88 12.90
C LEU A 354 5.85 15.96 11.74
N GLY A 355 5.54 15.36 10.59
CA GLY A 355 6.41 15.39 9.41
C GLY A 355 6.21 16.62 8.52
N ALA A 356 5.65 17.73 9.04
CA ALA A 356 5.37 18.91 8.22
C ALA A 356 6.65 19.54 7.65
N ASP A 357 7.67 19.70 8.51
CA ASP A 357 8.96 20.30 8.15
C ASP A 357 9.83 19.35 7.33
N ASP A 358 9.72 18.04 7.58
CA ASP A 358 10.34 16.99 6.74
C ASP A 358 9.55 16.74 5.44
N HIS A 359 8.39 17.38 5.25
CA HIS A 359 7.50 17.19 4.11
C HIS A 359 7.00 15.76 3.91
N VAL A 360 6.93 14.97 4.97
CA VAL A 360 6.41 13.60 5.00
C VAL A 360 4.96 13.60 5.48
N LYS A 361 4.12 12.77 4.87
CA LYS A 361 2.70 12.61 5.27
C LYS A 361 2.39 11.27 5.88
N TYR A 362 3.17 10.26 5.55
CA TYR A 362 2.93 8.89 5.98
C TYR A 362 4.24 8.10 5.99
N VAL A 363 4.43 7.28 7.02
CA VAL A 363 5.54 6.35 7.17
C VAL A 363 4.96 4.94 7.23
N ASN A 364 5.58 4.01 6.52
CA ASN A 364 5.20 2.60 6.50
C ASN A 364 6.44 1.71 6.59
N VAL A 365 6.50 0.87 7.61
CA VAL A 365 7.60 -0.03 7.92
C VAL A 365 7.06 -1.44 7.94
N TYR A 366 7.58 -2.31 7.10
CA TYR A 366 7.07 -3.66 6.93
C TYR A 366 8.13 -4.61 6.36
N THR A 367 7.78 -5.89 6.23
CA THR A 367 8.63 -6.94 5.67
C THR A 367 8.07 -7.48 4.36
N THR A 368 8.95 -7.98 3.48
CA THR A 368 8.56 -8.48 2.14
C THR A 368 8.15 -9.95 2.14
N ASP A 369 8.23 -10.67 3.26
CA ASP A 369 7.67 -12.01 3.44
C ASP A 369 6.16 -12.08 3.08
N LYS A 370 5.42 -10.97 3.20
CA LYS A 370 4.05 -10.85 2.66
C LYS A 370 3.93 -11.23 1.17
N CYS A 371 5.02 -11.19 0.39
CA CYS A 371 5.03 -11.55 -1.03
C CYS A 371 4.65 -13.02 -1.27
N ALA A 372 4.97 -13.93 -0.35
CA ALA A 372 4.63 -15.35 -0.49
C ALA A 372 3.11 -15.56 -0.63
N THR A 373 2.32 -14.79 0.09
CA THR A 373 0.84 -14.90 0.13
C THR A 373 0.13 -13.76 -0.60
N TYR A 374 0.89 -12.89 -1.29
CA TYR A 374 0.32 -11.72 -1.96
C TYR A 374 -0.54 -12.12 -3.16
N GLN A 375 -1.78 -11.61 -3.19
CA GLN A 375 -2.71 -11.82 -4.30
C GLN A 375 -3.50 -10.55 -4.61
N ILE A 376 -3.61 -10.24 -5.91
CA ILE A 376 -4.35 -9.07 -6.40
C ILE A 376 -5.87 -9.29 -6.27
N HIS A 377 -6.31 -10.54 -6.47
CA HIS A 377 -7.70 -10.93 -6.37
C HIS A 377 -7.93 -11.81 -5.14
N PRO A 378 -9.13 -11.77 -4.52
CA PRO A 378 -9.45 -12.70 -3.44
C PRO A 378 -9.37 -14.15 -3.95
N GLY A 379 -8.51 -14.93 -3.31
CA GLY A 379 -8.32 -16.36 -3.54
C GLY A 379 -7.99 -17.07 -2.23
N GLN A 380 -7.24 -18.16 -2.31
CA GLN A 380 -6.95 -19.06 -1.18
C GLN A 380 -6.27 -18.35 0.01
N PHE A 381 -5.38 -17.38 -0.23
CA PHE A 381 -4.66 -16.66 0.83
C PHE A 381 -5.42 -15.46 1.40
N ARG A 382 -6.75 -15.45 1.31
CA ARG A 382 -7.56 -14.32 1.77
C ARG A 382 -7.58 -14.33 3.29
N ARG A 383 -7.86 -13.17 3.90
CA ARG A 383 -8.18 -13.14 5.34
C ARG A 383 -9.45 -13.96 5.61
N HIS A 384 -9.30 -15.03 6.39
CA HIS A 384 -10.43 -15.82 6.88
C HIS A 384 -11.18 -15.08 7.99
N ARG A 385 -12.49 -15.36 8.10
CA ARG A 385 -13.39 -14.80 9.11
C ARG A 385 -14.02 -15.94 9.90
N ALA A 386 -14.59 -15.64 11.08
CA ALA A 386 -15.29 -16.65 11.88
C ALA A 386 -16.38 -17.43 11.11
N GLN A 387 -17.00 -16.80 10.11
CA GLN A 387 -18.00 -17.45 9.24
C GLN A 387 -17.42 -18.58 8.38
N ASP A 388 -16.12 -18.58 8.10
CA ASP A 388 -15.44 -19.64 7.34
C ASP A 388 -15.34 -20.95 8.14
N LEU A 389 -15.50 -20.87 9.48
CA LEU A 389 -15.54 -22.03 10.38
C LEU A 389 -16.92 -22.70 10.43
N LEU A 390 -17.93 -22.17 9.74
CA LEU A 390 -19.26 -22.78 9.70
C LEU A 390 -19.22 -24.12 8.93
N PRO A 391 -20.03 -25.13 9.30
CA PRO A 391 -19.93 -26.48 8.74
C PRO A 391 -19.95 -26.56 7.21
N HIS A 392 -20.76 -25.72 6.55
CA HIS A 392 -20.88 -25.69 5.08
C HIS A 392 -19.68 -25.04 4.37
N ARG A 393 -18.80 -24.33 5.09
CA ARG A 393 -17.57 -23.70 4.55
C ARG A 393 -16.30 -24.36 5.04
N LEU A 394 -16.38 -25.16 6.10
CA LEU A 394 -15.23 -25.76 6.77
C LEU A 394 -14.33 -26.53 5.80
N LYS A 395 -14.90 -27.29 4.86
CA LYS A 395 -14.11 -28.01 3.84
C LYS A 395 -13.26 -27.08 2.97
N SER A 396 -13.83 -25.95 2.53
CA SER A 396 -13.10 -24.95 1.74
C SER A 396 -12.03 -24.27 2.59
N PHE A 397 -12.36 -23.93 3.84
CA PHE A 397 -11.41 -23.33 4.77
C PHE A 397 -10.21 -24.25 5.04
N LEU A 398 -10.44 -25.54 5.29
CA LEU A 398 -9.36 -26.52 5.49
C LEU A 398 -8.47 -26.63 4.25
N SER A 399 -9.07 -26.65 3.05
CA SER A 399 -8.31 -26.66 1.79
C SER A 399 -7.46 -25.39 1.61
N ASP A 400 -7.97 -24.22 2.00
CA ASP A 400 -7.21 -22.96 1.95
C ASP A 400 -6.02 -23.00 2.93
N VAL A 401 -6.24 -23.53 4.15
CA VAL A 401 -5.19 -23.67 5.19
C VAL A 401 -4.13 -24.70 4.80
N GLU A 402 -4.51 -25.85 4.23
CA GLU A 402 -3.57 -26.84 3.69
C GLU A 402 -2.69 -26.22 2.59
N SER A 403 -3.29 -25.44 1.69
CA SER A 403 -2.55 -24.74 0.63
C SER A 403 -1.56 -23.71 1.18
N LEU A 404 -1.92 -23.04 2.29
CA LEU A 404 -1.01 -22.14 3.00
C LEU A 404 0.17 -22.91 3.62
N GLY A 405 -0.10 -24.05 4.25
CA GLY A 405 0.94 -24.91 4.82
C GLY A 405 1.92 -25.41 3.77
N VAL A 406 1.43 -25.88 2.62
CA VAL A 406 2.29 -26.31 1.48
C VAL A 406 3.14 -25.15 0.96
N LEU A 407 2.56 -23.96 0.84
CA LEU A 407 3.31 -22.78 0.42
C LEU A 407 4.44 -22.44 1.40
N TYR A 408 4.15 -22.40 2.69
CA TYR A 408 5.17 -22.07 3.70
C TYR A 408 6.26 -23.14 3.78
N ASP A 409 5.91 -24.42 3.68
CA ASP A 409 6.90 -25.51 3.58
C ASP A 409 7.78 -25.38 2.32
N THR A 410 7.21 -24.94 1.19
CA THR A 410 7.96 -24.61 -0.02
C THR A 410 8.90 -23.41 0.21
N CYS A 411 8.43 -22.37 0.91
CA CYS A 411 9.24 -21.21 1.26
C CYS A 411 10.39 -21.55 2.23
N ALA A 412 10.18 -22.48 3.16
CA ALA A 412 11.22 -23.02 4.04
C ALA A 412 12.32 -23.76 3.26
N GLY A 413 12.01 -24.25 2.06
CA GLY A 413 12.97 -24.95 1.19
C GLY A 413 13.16 -26.43 1.55
N HIS A 414 12.19 -27.08 2.21
CA HIS A 414 12.32 -28.48 2.62
C HIS A 414 12.40 -29.49 1.46
N GLU A 415 12.16 -29.07 0.20
CA GLU A 415 12.31 -29.89 -1.01
C GLU A 415 13.09 -29.18 -2.16
N ALA A 416 13.56 -27.95 -1.96
CA ALA A 416 14.22 -27.13 -3.00
C ALA A 416 15.53 -26.53 -2.48
N GLU A 417 16.55 -26.37 -3.35
CA GLU A 417 17.81 -25.72 -2.98
C GLU A 417 17.65 -24.23 -2.61
N VAL A 418 16.50 -23.61 -2.92
CA VAL A 418 16.26 -22.18 -2.75
C VAL A 418 15.24 -21.93 -1.66
N LYS A 419 15.70 -21.32 -0.57
CA LYS A 419 14.86 -20.81 0.51
C LYS A 419 14.25 -19.45 0.11
N GLN A 420 13.01 -19.19 0.50
CA GLN A 420 12.40 -17.88 0.31
C GLN A 420 12.90 -16.91 1.39
N GLU A 421 13.66 -15.92 0.96
CA GLU A 421 14.15 -14.84 1.83
C GLU A 421 13.06 -13.79 2.10
N GLY A 422 13.32 -12.94 3.09
CA GLY A 422 12.49 -11.79 3.44
C GLY A 422 13.34 -10.55 3.70
N SER A 423 12.91 -9.41 3.20
CA SER A 423 13.58 -8.11 3.35
C SER A 423 12.82 -7.21 4.30
N ALA A 424 13.54 -6.32 4.97
CA ALA A 424 12.98 -5.25 5.78
C ALA A 424 12.83 -3.98 4.92
N ARG A 425 11.68 -3.32 4.98
CA ARG A 425 11.35 -2.17 4.14
C ARG A 425 10.77 -1.01 4.93
N LEU A 426 11.28 0.20 4.66
CA LEU A 426 10.80 1.48 5.16
C LEU A 426 10.38 2.36 3.97
N GLU A 427 9.18 2.92 4.00
CA GLU A 427 8.63 3.79 2.97
C GLU A 427 8.11 5.11 3.56
N LEU A 428 8.43 6.22 2.90
CA LEU A 428 7.89 7.55 3.19
C LEU A 428 7.03 8.05 2.04
N ARG A 429 5.85 8.58 2.34
CA ARG A 429 5.10 9.42 1.40
C ARG A 429 5.53 10.87 1.56
N ALA A 430 6.35 11.34 0.65
CA ALA A 430 6.94 12.68 0.65
C ALA A 430 6.20 13.63 -0.30
N ALA A 431 6.12 14.91 0.05
CA ALA A 431 5.64 15.96 -0.85
C ALA A 431 6.73 16.41 -1.83
N VAL A 432 6.32 16.65 -3.08
CA VAL A 432 7.21 17.06 -4.18
C VAL A 432 6.85 18.47 -4.64
N PHE A 433 7.85 19.34 -4.68
CA PHE A 433 7.78 20.75 -5.05
C PHE A 433 9.15 21.23 -5.57
N PRO A 434 9.27 22.39 -6.24
CA PRO A 434 10.57 22.93 -6.66
C PRO A 434 11.59 22.98 -5.52
N GLY A 435 12.74 22.31 -5.68
CA GLY A 435 13.76 22.22 -4.64
C GLY A 435 13.44 21.29 -3.47
N SER A 436 12.45 20.40 -3.63
CA SER A 436 12.08 19.42 -2.59
C SER A 436 13.29 18.54 -2.23
N PRO A 437 13.47 18.20 -0.94
CA PRO A 437 14.56 17.34 -0.49
C PRO A 437 14.30 15.85 -0.80
N THR A 438 13.30 15.49 -1.63
CA THR A 438 12.93 14.09 -1.89
C THR A 438 14.11 13.24 -2.35
N SER A 439 15.01 13.73 -3.21
CA SER A 439 16.21 12.98 -3.62
C SER A 439 17.19 12.71 -2.47
N HIS A 440 17.08 13.47 -1.38
CA HIS A 440 17.90 13.35 -0.16
C HIS A 440 17.24 12.55 0.97
N MET A 441 15.94 12.25 0.88
CA MET A 441 15.23 11.48 1.91
C MET A 441 15.67 10.02 1.94
N LEU A 442 15.74 9.44 3.15
CA LEU A 442 16.18 8.06 3.38
C LEU A 442 17.54 7.73 2.74
N ARG A 443 18.48 8.67 2.82
CA ARG A 443 19.88 8.41 2.47
C ARG A 443 20.65 7.92 3.69
N ASP A 444 21.78 7.29 3.44
CA ASP A 444 22.75 6.91 4.46
C ASP A 444 22.15 6.08 5.61
N VAL A 445 21.42 5.00 5.27
CA VAL A 445 21.02 4.00 6.28
C VAL A 445 22.28 3.47 6.95
N THR A 446 22.46 3.81 8.22
CA THR A 446 23.67 3.47 8.96
C THR A 446 23.62 2.02 9.42
N GLN A 447 24.81 1.42 9.55
CA GLN A 447 24.95 0.09 10.14
C GLN A 447 24.34 0.06 11.57
N GLU A 448 24.52 1.13 12.36
CA GLU A 448 23.92 1.25 13.70
C GLU A 448 22.38 1.17 13.67
N LEU A 449 21.74 1.83 12.71
CA LEU A 449 20.28 1.76 12.57
C LEU A 449 19.84 0.33 12.24
N ILE A 450 20.56 -0.35 11.34
CA ILE A 450 20.26 -1.73 10.94
C ILE A 450 20.44 -2.68 12.14
N GLU A 451 21.59 -2.66 12.81
CA GLU A 451 21.90 -3.50 13.96
C GLU A 451 20.94 -3.32 15.12
N SER A 452 20.48 -2.08 15.35
CA SER A 452 19.55 -1.80 16.43
C SER A 452 18.08 -1.99 16.07
N SER A 453 17.73 -2.20 14.80
CA SER A 453 16.33 -2.22 14.34
C SER A 453 15.88 -3.48 13.64
N ILE A 454 16.80 -4.32 13.21
CA ILE A 454 16.50 -5.51 12.40
C ILE A 454 17.08 -6.74 13.07
N VAL A 455 16.44 -7.88 12.85
CA VAL A 455 16.97 -9.22 13.16
C VAL A 455 16.71 -10.15 11.99
N GLY A 456 17.59 -11.13 11.80
CA GLY A 456 17.45 -12.15 10.76
C GLY A 456 17.08 -13.51 11.34
N PHE A 457 16.33 -14.29 10.56
CA PHE A 457 16.00 -15.67 10.87
C PHE A 457 16.33 -16.59 9.69
N ASP A 458 16.68 -17.84 9.97
CA ASP A 458 16.74 -18.85 8.92
C ASP A 458 15.31 -19.05 8.36
N PRO A 459 15.12 -19.02 7.03
CA PRO A 459 13.81 -19.26 6.43
C PRO A 459 13.14 -20.57 6.85
N ILE A 460 13.91 -21.61 7.22
CA ILE A 460 13.37 -22.90 7.71
C ILE A 460 12.57 -22.73 9.01
N ASP A 461 12.99 -21.80 9.87
CA ASP A 461 12.33 -21.55 11.15
C ASP A 461 11.25 -20.46 11.03
N TRP A 462 11.41 -19.55 10.06
CA TRP A 462 10.48 -18.44 9.85
C TRP A 462 9.17 -18.85 9.18
N TRP A 463 9.24 -19.69 8.13
CA TRP A 463 8.09 -20.17 7.36
C TRP A 463 7.45 -21.39 8.01
#